data_AF-A0A957DRN1-F1
#
_entry.id   AF-A0A957DRN1-F1
#
_cell.length_a   1.000
_cell.length_b   1.000
_cell.length_c   1.000
_cell.angle_alpha   90.00
_cell.angle_beta   90.00
_cell.angle_gamma   90.00
#
_symmetry.space_group_name_H-M   'P 1'
#
loop_
_entity.id
_entity.type
_entity.pdbx_description
1 polymer ?
#
loop_
_entity_poly.entity_id
_entity_poly.type
_entity_poly.pdbx_seq_one_letter_code
_entity_poly.pdbx_strand_id
1 'polypeptide(L)' 'MLTKVQKWGNSLALRIPKAFALDAQLENDSPVEISFVDGQIVIKPVSTPIWT' A
#
# COMPACT_ATOMS: atom_id res chain seq x y z
N MET A 1 -9.11 -3.12 12.31
CA MET A 1 -9.64 -4.21 11.47
C MET A 1 -8.72 -5.40 11.61
N LEU A 2 -9.25 -6.59 11.94
CA LEU A 2 -8.51 -7.84 11.78
C LEU A 2 -8.75 -8.33 10.35
N THR A 3 -7.67 -8.67 9.66
CA THR A 3 -7.70 -9.17 8.28
C THR A 3 -6.71 -10.30 8.11
N LYS A 4 -6.82 -11.02 6.99
CA LYS A 4 -5.96 -12.14 6.67
C LYS A 4 -5.05 -11.78 5.49
N VAL A 5 -3.79 -12.18 5.60
CA VAL A 5 -2.84 -12.16 4.47
C VAL A 5 -3.24 -13.23 3.46
N GLN A 6 -3.36 -12.84 2.20
CA GLN A 6 -3.74 -13.71 1.08
C GLN A 6 -2.58 -13.84 0.09
N LYS A 7 -2.66 -14.79 -0.83
CA LYS A 7 -1.71 -14.93 -1.94
C LYS A 7 -2.26 -14.28 -3.21
N TRP A 8 -1.45 -13.47 -3.87
CA TRP A 8 -1.70 -12.91 -5.20
C TRP A 8 -0.51 -13.22 -6.11
N GLY A 9 -0.71 -14.12 -7.08
CA GLY A 9 0.40 -14.64 -7.88
C GLY A 9 1.43 -15.34 -6.99
N ASN A 10 2.70 -14.93 -7.07
CA ASN A 10 3.79 -15.45 -6.24
C ASN A 10 4.01 -14.69 -4.93
N SER A 11 3.25 -13.62 -4.68
CA SER A 11 3.44 -12.73 -3.53
C SER A 11 2.26 -12.77 -2.57
N LEU A 12 2.45 -12.16 -1.40
CA LEU A 12 1.40 -11.98 -0.41
C LEU A 12 0.73 -10.62 -0.58
N ALA A 13 -0.56 -10.54 -0.24
CA ALA A 13 -1.39 -9.36 -0.37
C ALA A 13 -2.32 -9.20 0.84
N LEU A 14 -2.60 -7.95 1.19
CA LEU A 14 -3.58 -7.56 2.19
C LEU A 14 -4.71 -6.77 1.53
N ARG A 15 -5.95 -6.99 1.98
CA ARG A 15 -7.08 -6.15 1.57
C ARG A 15 -7.10 -4.88 2.39
N ILE A 16 -7.04 -3.74 1.71
CA ILE A 16 -7.19 -2.41 2.30
C ILE A 16 -8.64 -1.97 2.09
N PRO A 17 -9.38 -1.62 3.16
CA PRO A 17 -10.71 -1.03 3.02
C PRO A 17 -10.68 0.24 2.17
N LYS A 18 -11.73 0.46 1.38
CA LYS A 18 -11.83 1.62 0.48
C LYS A 18 -11.60 2.96 1.20
N ALA A 19 -12.15 3.13 2.39
CA ALA A 19 -11.97 4.35 3.18
C ALA A 19 -10.49 4.63 3.48
N PHE A 20 -9.73 3.61 3.92
CA PHE A 20 -8.30 3.76 4.22
C PHE A 20 -7.47 4.00 2.96
N ALA A 21 -7.81 3.36 1.85
CA ALA A 21 -7.13 3.60 0.58
C ALA A 21 -7.30 5.05 0.13
N LEU A 22 -8.50 5.62 0.26
CA LEU A 22 -8.78 7.02 -0.06
C LEU A 22 -8.01 7.98 0.84
N ASP A 23 -8.08 7.78 2.17
CA ASP A 23 -7.40 8.66 3.14
C ASP A 23 -5.87 8.61 2.98
N ALA A 24 -5.32 7.44 2.63
CA ALA A 24 -3.88 7.24 2.40
C ALA A 24 -3.43 7.54 0.96
N GLN A 25 -4.32 8.02 0.09
CA GLN A 25 -4.05 8.29 -1.33
C GLN A 25 -3.43 7.08 -2.07
N LEU A 26 -3.89 5.87 -1.72
CA LEU A 26 -3.52 4.64 -2.37
C LEU A 26 -4.54 4.34 -3.47
N GLU A 27 -4.13 4.59 -4.71
CA GLU A 27 -4.92 4.29 -5.90
C GLU A 27 -4.48 2.99 -6.56
N ASN A 28 -5.36 2.39 -7.35
CA ASN A 28 -4.99 1.21 -8.13
C ASN A 28 -3.84 1.55 -9.08
N ASP A 29 -2.86 0.65 -9.21
CA ASP A 29 -1.66 0.81 -10.02
C ASP A 29 -0.80 2.06 -9.69
N SER A 30 -1.04 2.74 -8.56
CA SER A 30 -0.21 3.85 -8.11
C SER A 30 1.12 3.38 -7.52
N PRO A 31 2.22 4.12 -7.72
CA PRO A 31 3.51 3.77 -7.15
C PRO A 31 3.51 3.98 -5.64
N VAL A 32 4.04 3.00 -4.92
CA VAL A 32 4.20 3.05 -3.46
C VAL A 32 5.62 2.66 -3.08
N GLU A 33 6.10 3.27 -2.01
CA GLU A 33 7.31 2.84 -1.32
C GLU A 33 6.91 1.92 -0.16
N ILE A 34 7.62 0.80 -0.01
CA ILE A 34 7.44 -0.15 1.08
C ILE A 34 8.73 -0.21 1.88
N SER A 35 8.63 -0.02 3.20
CA SER A 35 9.76 -0.05 4.13
C SER A 35 9.44 -0.88 5.38
N PHE A 36 10.47 -1.36 6.06
CA PHE A 36 10.35 -2.04 7.34
C PHE A 36 10.90 -1.14 8.45
N VAL A 37 10.02 -0.69 9.36
CA VAL A 37 10.36 0.25 10.44
C VAL A 37 9.76 -0.28 11.72
N ASP A 38 10.58 -0.44 12.75
CA ASP A 38 10.16 -0.86 14.11
C ASP A 38 9.28 -2.12 14.13
N GLY A 39 9.66 -3.14 13.37
CA GLY A 39 8.91 -4.40 13.31
C GLY A 39 7.65 -4.35 12.43
N GLN A 40 7.40 -3.25 11.74
CA GLN A 40 6.19 -3.00 10.96
C GLN A 40 6.51 -2.74 9.48
N ILE A 41 5.60 -3.17 8.61
CA ILE A 41 5.63 -2.79 7.18
C ILE A 41 4.92 -1.46 7.03
N VAL A 42 5.64 -0.45 6.57
CA VAL A 42 5.12 0.89 6.30
C VAL A 42 5.04 1.10 4.78
N ILE A 43 3.84 1.43 4.30
CA ILE A 43 3.55 1.68 2.88
C ILE A 43 3.23 3.15 2.73
N LYS A 44 3.89 3.84 1.80
CA LYS A 44 3.67 5.27 1.52
C LYS A 44 3.42 5.47 0.02
N PRO A 45 2.45 6.32 -0.38
CA PRO A 45 2.33 6.71 -1.78
C PRO A 45 3.59 7.48 -2.20
N VAL A 46 4.04 7.25 -3.43
CA VAL A 46 5.09 8.07 -4.04
C VAL A 46 4.41 9.19 -4.79
N SER A 47 4.63 10.44 -4.38
CA SER A 47 4.29 11.59 -5.23
C SER A 47 5.18 11.51 -6.47
N THR A 48 4.63 11.13 -7.62
CA THR A 48 5.33 11.29 -8.88
C THR A 48 5.71 12.77 -9.00
N PRO A 49 7.01 13.12 -9.12
CA PRO A 49 7.36 14.47 -9.51
C PRO A 49 6.71 14.69 -10.87
N ILE A 50 5.86 15.73 -10.95
CA ILE A 50 5.37 16.24 -12.22
C ILE A 50 6.61 16.77 -12.93
N TRP A 51 7.24 15.95 -13.78
CA TRP A 51 8.24 16.46 -14.70
C TRP A 51 7.50 17.41 -15.65
N THR A 52 7.64 18.71 -15.39
CA THR A 52 7.18 19.78 -16.27
C THR A 52 8.23 19.98 -17.35
#